data_AF-A0A2K0SV69-F1
#
_entry.id   AF-A0A2K0SV69-F1
#
_cell.length_a   1.000
_cell.length_b   1.000
_cell.length_c   1.000
_cell.angle_alpha   90.00
_cell.angle_beta   90.00
_cell.angle_gamma   90.00
#
_symmetry.space_group_name_H-M   'P 1'
#
loop_
_entity.id
_entity.type
_entity.pdbx_description
1 polymer ?
#
loop_
_entity_poly.entity_id
_entity_poly.type
_entity_poly.pdbx_seq_one_letter_code
_entity_poly.pdbx_strand_id
1 'polypeptide(L)'
;MWSLMRRWSTEETHVPSHLDEDEDNNPHRAATLKDGINDVYTPMLRTLSPFRPPPLDPVVLHGYKDSTPAASRLLTTVVAEEIRTMVPERLRITEDWRLVYSIEQHGTSLATLYQRCRQYEGMRVGFVLVVKDQEGGVSF
;
A
#
# COMPACT_ATOMS: atom_id res chain seq x y z
N MET A 1 -25.34 -1.10 -8.88
CA MET A 1 -25.35 -2.57 -8.93
C MET A 1 -24.22 -3.02 -9.84
N TRP A 2 -23.04 -3.31 -9.32
CA TRP A 2 -22.05 -4.18 -9.99
C TRP A 2 -21.52 -5.12 -8.92
N SER A 3 -22.03 -6.35 -9.01
CA SER A 3 -21.79 -7.44 -8.07
C SER A 3 -20.44 -8.09 -8.37
N LEU A 4 -19.77 -8.55 -7.32
CA LEU A 4 -18.70 -9.54 -7.40
C LEU A 4 -19.11 -10.69 -8.33
N MET A 5 -18.29 -10.96 -9.33
CA MET A 5 -18.28 -12.25 -10.01
C MET A 5 -16.84 -12.69 -10.22
N ARG A 6 -16.27 -13.26 -9.16
CA ARG A 6 -15.13 -14.17 -9.26
C ARG A 6 -15.70 -15.58 -9.18
N ARG A 7 -16.24 -16.07 -10.30
CA ARG A 7 -16.55 -17.48 -10.50
C ARG A 7 -15.66 -17.97 -11.63
N TRP A 8 -14.58 -18.66 -11.27
CA TRP A 8 -13.96 -19.61 -12.18
C TRP A 8 -14.24 -21.00 -11.61
N SER A 9 -15.36 -21.58 -12.04
CA SER A 9 -15.51 -23.03 -12.08
C SER A 9 -15.09 -23.47 -13.47
N THR A 10 -14.07 -24.31 -13.54
CA THR A 10 -13.98 -25.35 -14.56
C THR A 10 -13.59 -26.62 -13.83
N GLU A 11 -14.61 -27.32 -13.38
CA GLU A 11 -14.55 -28.76 -13.17
C GLU A 11 -14.85 -29.35 -14.54
N GLU A 12 -13.88 -30.02 -15.16
CA GLU A 12 -14.16 -31.06 -16.17
C GLU A 12 -13.16 -32.20 -16.01
N THR A 13 -13.73 -33.38 -16.20
CA THR A 13 -13.33 -34.66 -15.65
C THR A 13 -13.06 -35.61 -16.82
N HIS A 14 -12.04 -36.47 -16.71
CA HIS A 14 -11.84 -37.74 -17.45
C HIS A 14 -11.38 -37.61 -18.92
N VAL A 15 -10.40 -38.37 -19.44
CA VAL A 15 -10.23 -39.85 -19.48
C VAL A 15 -8.75 -40.22 -19.67
N PRO A 16 -8.21 -41.29 -19.04
CA PRO A 16 -6.92 -41.86 -19.40
C PRO A 16 -7.08 -42.84 -20.58
N SER A 17 -6.41 -42.58 -21.70
CA SER A 17 -6.24 -43.56 -22.78
C SER A 17 -5.04 -44.46 -22.50
N HIS A 18 -5.35 -45.73 -22.34
CA HIS A 18 -4.50 -46.89 -22.10
C HIS A 18 -3.81 -47.34 -23.41
N LEU A 19 -2.55 -47.83 -23.28
CA LEU A 19 -1.74 -48.64 -24.23
C LEU A 19 -1.02 -47.87 -25.37
N ASP A 20 0.26 -48.10 -25.72
CA ASP A 20 1.13 -49.28 -25.58
C ASP A 20 2.61 -48.92 -25.34
N GLU A 21 3.29 -49.93 -24.82
CA GLU A 21 4.70 -50.31 -24.72
C GLU A 21 5.69 -49.66 -25.72
N ASP A 22 6.87 -49.24 -25.25
CA ASP A 22 8.12 -49.99 -25.41
C ASP A 22 9.33 -49.20 -24.84
N GLU A 23 10.09 -49.90 -24.00
CA GLU A 23 11.40 -49.49 -23.50
C GLU A 23 12.39 -49.43 -24.67
N ASP A 24 13.00 -48.28 -24.92
CA ASP A 24 14.37 -48.29 -25.47
C ASP A 24 15.20 -47.14 -24.90
N ASN A 25 16.14 -47.54 -24.03
CA ASN A 25 17.01 -46.71 -23.23
C ASN A 25 18.23 -46.30 -24.06
N ASN A 26 18.27 -45.07 -24.57
CA ASN A 26 19.49 -44.51 -25.17
C ASN A 26 19.70 -43.03 -24.79
N PRO A 27 20.67 -42.69 -23.93
CA PRO A 27 20.82 -41.34 -23.37
C PRO A 27 21.63 -40.37 -24.27
N HIS A 28 21.90 -40.71 -25.53
CA HIS A 28 22.83 -39.95 -26.37
C HIS A 28 22.19 -39.40 -27.65
N ARG A 29 21.06 -38.67 -27.59
CA ARG A 29 20.55 -38.00 -28.80
C ARG A 29 19.54 -36.84 -28.65
N ALA A 30 19.52 -36.12 -27.53
CA ALA A 30 18.60 -34.99 -27.33
C ALA A 30 19.28 -33.60 -27.41
N ALA A 31 20.39 -33.46 -28.13
CA ALA A 31 20.89 -32.16 -28.57
C ALA A 31 20.39 -31.85 -29.99
N THR A 32 19.07 -31.94 -30.19
CA THR A 32 18.43 -31.57 -31.45
C THR A 32 17.94 -30.13 -31.31
N LEU A 33 18.54 -29.26 -32.12
CA LEU A 33 18.21 -27.85 -32.37
C LEU A 33 16.77 -27.45 -31.99
N LYS A 34 16.66 -26.57 -31.00
CA LYS A 34 15.43 -25.85 -30.68
C LYS A 34 15.25 -24.75 -31.73
N ASP A 35 14.59 -25.09 -32.83
CA ASP A 35 14.26 -24.15 -33.91
C ASP A 35 13.28 -23.09 -33.39
N GLY A 36 13.78 -21.87 -33.13
CA GLY A 36 13.06 -20.78 -32.47
C GLY A 36 11.90 -20.17 -33.28
N ILE A 37 11.40 -20.87 -34.30
CA ILE A 37 10.40 -20.43 -35.27
C ILE A 37 9.05 -21.15 -35.11
N ASN A 38 9.02 -22.36 -34.53
CA ASN A 38 7.79 -23.17 -34.39
C ASN A 38 7.40 -23.48 -32.93
N ASP A 39 8.13 -22.95 -31.95
CA ASP A 39 7.87 -23.24 -30.54
C ASP A 39 6.76 -22.32 -29.99
N VAL A 40 5.72 -22.91 -29.38
CA VAL A 40 4.65 -22.14 -28.72
C VAL A 40 5.26 -21.43 -27.52
N TYR A 41 5.25 -20.09 -27.51
CA TYR A 41 5.77 -19.30 -26.40
C TYR A 41 5.10 -19.72 -25.08
N THR A 42 5.82 -20.52 -24.30
CA THR A 42 5.45 -20.88 -22.94
C THR A 42 6.21 -19.92 -22.04
N PRO A 43 5.54 -18.92 -21.43
CA PRO A 43 6.22 -17.98 -20.56
C PRO A 43 6.87 -18.76 -19.43
N MET A 44 8.18 -18.53 -19.21
CA MET A 44 8.87 -19.07 -18.07
C MET A 44 8.11 -18.70 -16.80
N LEU A 45 7.81 -19.70 -15.97
CA LEU A 45 7.10 -19.52 -14.70
C LEU A 45 7.87 -18.52 -13.84
N ARG A 46 7.31 -17.32 -13.67
CA ARG A 46 7.91 -16.28 -12.84
C ARG A 46 7.82 -16.74 -11.39
N THR A 47 8.95 -17.07 -10.76
CA THR A 47 9.01 -17.27 -9.32
C THR A 47 8.60 -15.96 -8.65
N LEU A 48 7.55 -15.99 -7.84
CA LEU A 48 7.15 -14.83 -7.05
C LEU A 48 8.31 -14.42 -6.16
N SER A 49 8.64 -13.13 -6.14
CA SER A 49 9.68 -12.61 -5.26
C SER A 49 9.33 -12.99 -3.82
N PRO A 50 10.23 -13.64 -3.06
CA PRO A 50 10.04 -13.90 -1.64
C PRO A 50 10.20 -12.62 -0.80
N PHE A 51 10.37 -11.46 -1.44
CA PHE A 51 10.58 -10.19 -0.76
C PHE A 51 9.34 -9.80 0.04
N ARG A 52 9.41 -10.05 1.34
CA ARG A 52 8.55 -9.42 2.32
C ARG A 52 9.21 -8.09 2.68
N PRO A 53 8.63 -6.93 2.32
CA PRO A 53 9.19 -5.66 2.73
C PRO A 53 9.30 -5.63 4.26
N PRO A 54 10.36 -5.01 4.81
CA PRO A 54 10.48 -4.84 6.24
C PRO A 54 9.27 -4.08 6.80
N PRO A 55 8.92 -4.28 8.08
CA PRO A 55 7.89 -3.48 8.71
C PRO A 55 8.25 -1.99 8.59
N LEU A 56 7.22 -1.15 8.44
CA LEU A 56 7.41 0.30 8.35
C LEU A 56 7.86 0.85 9.71
N ASP A 57 8.71 1.88 9.68
CA ASP A 57 9.12 2.63 10.86
C ASP A 57 7.92 3.37 11.47
N PRO A 58 7.86 3.50 12.82
CA PRO A 58 6.73 4.12 13.49
C PRO A 58 6.61 5.61 13.17
N VAL A 59 5.39 6.13 13.12
CA VAL A 59 5.10 7.54 12.86
C VAL A 59 5.67 8.43 13.96
N VAL A 60 6.38 9.47 13.53
CA VAL A 60 6.93 10.50 14.41
C VAL A 60 6.20 11.81 14.17
N LEU A 61 5.64 12.38 15.23
CA LEU A 61 4.87 13.63 15.17
C LEU A 61 5.74 14.82 15.57
N HIS A 62 5.79 15.83 14.69
CA HIS A 62 6.60 17.05 14.88
C HIS A 62 5.76 18.31 14.90
N GLY A 63 6.28 19.38 15.50
CA GLY A 63 5.74 20.75 15.40
C GLY A 63 4.83 21.20 16.55
N TYR A 64 4.53 20.34 17.53
CA TYR A 64 3.97 20.82 18.78
C TYR A 64 5.02 21.59 19.59
N LYS A 65 4.72 22.84 19.97
CA LYS A 65 5.55 23.60 20.91
C LYS A 65 5.39 23.04 22.32
N ASP A 66 6.42 23.13 23.14
CA ASP A 66 6.38 22.73 24.56
C ASP A 66 5.30 23.47 25.35
N SER A 67 5.03 24.72 24.99
CA SER A 67 3.96 25.54 25.58
C SER A 67 2.55 25.10 25.18
N THR A 68 2.40 24.20 24.19
CA THR A 68 1.08 23.73 23.74
C THR A 68 0.52 22.73 24.75
N PRO A 69 -0.67 22.98 25.34
CA PRO A 69 -1.28 22.08 26.31
C PRO A 69 -1.46 20.67 25.75
N ALA A 70 -1.25 19.64 26.57
CA ALA A 70 -1.43 18.25 26.17
C ALA A 70 -2.84 17.96 25.67
N ALA A 71 -3.87 18.57 26.29
CA ALA A 71 -5.28 18.42 25.91
C ALA A 71 -5.61 18.92 24.50
N SER A 72 -4.77 19.80 23.94
CA SER A 72 -4.94 20.35 22.60
C SER A 72 -4.06 19.66 21.55
N ARG A 73 -3.26 18.66 21.96
CA ARG A 73 -2.50 17.79 21.04
C ARG A 73 -3.40 16.63 20.61
N LEU A 74 -4.29 16.91 19.66
CA LEU A 74 -5.36 15.97 19.27
C LEU A 74 -4.85 14.70 18.60
N LEU A 75 -3.81 14.84 17.77
CA LEU A 75 -3.20 13.71 17.07
C LEU A 75 -2.13 13.07 17.95
N THR A 76 -2.40 11.85 18.43
CA THR A 76 -1.44 10.99 19.13
C THR A 76 -0.76 10.05 18.13
N THR A 77 0.37 9.45 18.51
CA THR A 77 1.08 8.48 17.67
C THR A 77 0.20 7.28 17.33
N VAL A 78 -0.62 6.80 18.28
CA VAL A 78 -1.56 5.68 18.08
C VAL A 78 -2.59 6.02 17.01
N VAL A 79 -3.24 7.19 17.12
CA VAL A 79 -4.24 7.63 16.13
C VAL A 79 -3.59 7.88 14.77
N ALA A 80 -2.36 8.42 14.75
CA ALA A 80 -1.63 8.63 13.50
C ALA A 80 -1.34 7.31 12.76
N GLU A 81 -0.98 6.25 13.47
CA GLU A 81 -0.79 4.91 12.89
C GLU A 81 -2.12 4.33 12.36
N GLU A 82 -3.22 4.52 13.08
CA GLU A 82 -4.55 4.11 12.60
C GLU A 82 -4.89 4.82 11.29
N ILE A 83 -4.69 6.14 11.21
CA ILE A 83 -4.89 6.93 10.00
C ILE A 83 -3.97 6.44 8.87
N ARG A 84 -2.71 6.14 9.17
CA ARG A 84 -1.75 5.61 8.19
C ARG A 84 -2.22 4.32 7.55
N THR A 85 -3.01 3.48 8.23
CA THR A 85 -3.58 2.27 7.61
C THR A 85 -4.61 2.57 6.51
N MET A 86 -5.27 3.74 6.57
CA MET A 86 -6.30 4.17 5.62
C MET A 86 -5.73 5.02 4.47
N VAL A 87 -4.52 5.53 4.63
CA VAL A 87 -3.83 6.38 3.65
C VAL A 87 -3.27 5.54 2.50
N PRO A 88 -3.23 6.04 1.24
CA PRO A 88 -2.67 5.31 0.10
C PRO A 88 -1.23 4.82 0.31
N GLU A 89 -0.91 3.62 -0.19
CA GLU A 89 0.35 2.91 0.06
C GLU A 89 1.61 3.77 -0.10
N ARG A 90 1.66 4.62 -1.13
CA ARG A 90 2.81 5.50 -1.37
C ARG A 90 3.06 6.51 -0.25
N LEU A 91 1.99 6.98 0.41
CA LEU A 91 2.07 7.94 1.51
C LEU A 91 2.30 7.23 2.86
N ARG A 92 2.04 5.92 2.95
CA ARG A 92 2.33 5.14 4.15
C ARG A 92 3.83 5.02 4.43
N ILE A 93 4.68 5.17 3.43
CA ILE A 93 6.12 5.04 3.61
C ILE A 93 6.68 6.16 4.51
N THR A 94 6.07 7.35 4.48
CA THR A 94 6.54 8.50 5.26
C THR A 94 6.23 8.36 6.75
N GLU A 95 7.25 8.24 7.59
CA GLU A 95 7.11 8.26 9.05
C GLU A 95 6.96 9.66 9.65
N ASP A 96 7.54 10.69 9.03
CA ASP A 96 7.58 12.04 9.60
C ASP A 96 6.32 12.84 9.28
N TRP A 97 5.47 13.03 10.29
CA TRP A 97 4.26 13.83 10.18
C TRP A 97 4.47 15.18 10.87
N ARG A 98 4.25 16.26 10.13
CA ARG A 98 4.50 17.63 10.59
C ARG A 98 3.21 18.40 10.82
N LEU A 99 3.09 19.00 11.99
CA LEU A 99 2.01 19.93 12.30
C LEU A 99 2.17 21.22 11.47
N VAL A 100 1.31 21.39 10.47
CA VAL A 100 1.29 22.59 9.62
C VAL A 100 0.56 23.74 10.32
N TYR A 101 -0.55 23.41 11.00
CA TYR A 101 -1.44 24.36 11.64
C TYR A 101 -2.13 23.74 12.85
N SER A 102 -2.41 24.57 13.85
CA SER A 102 -3.22 24.25 15.03
C SER A 102 -3.77 25.55 15.60
N ILE A 103 -4.99 25.51 16.13
CA ILE A 103 -5.65 26.70 16.66
C ILE A 103 -4.87 27.27 17.85
N GLU A 104 -4.38 26.41 18.74
CA GLU A 104 -3.58 26.82 19.92
C GLU A 104 -2.32 27.61 19.57
N GLN A 105 -1.62 27.23 18.49
CA GLN A 105 -0.34 27.87 18.17
C GLN A 105 -0.48 29.01 17.16
N HIS A 106 -1.57 29.04 16.39
CA HIS A 106 -1.69 29.89 15.20
C HIS A 106 -2.97 30.73 15.15
N GLY A 107 -3.86 30.58 16.13
CA GLY A 107 -5.16 31.27 16.20
C GLY A 107 -6.26 30.57 15.40
N THR A 108 -7.43 31.20 15.31
CA THR A 108 -8.64 30.64 14.66
C THR A 108 -8.86 31.12 13.22
N SER A 109 -7.87 31.79 12.62
CA SER A 109 -8.04 32.42 11.31
C SER A 109 -7.83 31.43 10.16
N LEU A 110 -8.83 31.31 9.28
CA LEU A 110 -8.71 30.52 8.07
C LEU A 110 -7.65 31.10 7.11
N ALA A 111 -7.45 32.42 7.13
CA ALA A 111 -6.41 33.07 6.35
C ALA A 111 -5.00 32.60 6.77
N THR A 112 -4.76 32.42 8.08
CA THR A 112 -3.45 31.94 8.57
C THR A 112 -3.25 30.46 8.27
N LEU A 113 -4.32 29.64 8.28
CA LEU A 113 -4.28 28.25 7.80
C LEU A 113 -3.87 28.20 6.33
N TYR A 114 -4.55 28.94 5.44
CA TYR A 114 -4.23 28.94 4.01
C TYR A 114 -2.81 29.44 3.74
N GLN A 115 -2.38 30.51 4.41
CA GLN A 115 -1.03 31.04 4.27
C GLN A 115 0.05 30.00 4.64
N ARG A 116 -0.20 29.18 5.67
CA ARG A 116 0.72 28.09 6.08
C ARG A 116 0.71 26.91 5.14
N CYS A 117 -0.43 26.56 4.57
CA CYS A 117 -0.53 25.49 3.59
C CYS A 117 0.09 25.85 2.24
N ARG A 118 0.14 27.13 1.88
CA ARG A 118 0.66 27.61 0.59
C ARG A 118 2.09 27.14 0.27
N GLN A 119 2.93 26.92 1.28
CA GLN A 119 4.28 26.40 1.05
C GLN A 119 4.31 24.99 0.45
N TYR A 120 3.22 24.23 0.54
CA TYR A 120 3.09 22.87 0.02
C TYR A 120 2.35 22.80 -1.32
N GLU A 121 2.01 23.95 -1.90
CA GLU A 121 1.34 24.01 -3.20
C GLU A 121 2.22 23.37 -4.28
N GLY A 122 1.62 22.51 -5.10
CA GLY A 122 2.33 21.74 -6.13
C GLY A 122 3.16 20.56 -5.63
N MET A 123 3.26 20.34 -4.30
CA MET A 123 3.93 19.17 -3.75
C MET A 123 2.99 17.96 -3.68
N ARG A 124 3.55 16.76 -3.84
CA ARG A 124 2.82 15.50 -3.67
C ARG A 124 2.79 15.09 -2.20
N VAL A 125 2.06 15.85 -1.39
CA VAL A 125 1.88 15.59 0.05
C VAL A 125 0.40 15.32 0.37
N GLY A 126 0.16 14.57 1.44
CA GLY A 126 -1.17 14.38 2.02
C GLY A 126 -1.37 15.33 3.20
N PHE A 127 -2.61 15.76 3.41
CA PHE A 127 -3.01 16.50 4.61
C PHE A 127 -4.00 15.67 5.40
N VAL A 128 -3.82 15.67 6.72
CA VAL A 128 -4.75 15.10 7.70
C VAL A 128 -5.30 16.26 8.51
N LEU A 129 -6.63 16.37 8.60
CA LEU A 129 -7.31 17.41 9.37
C LEU A 129 -7.98 16.78 10.57
N VAL A 130 -7.46 17.04 11.76
CA VAL A 130 -8.05 16.53 13.01
C VAL A 130 -8.89 17.63 13.66
N VAL A 131 -10.15 17.32 13.96
CA VAL A 131 -11.10 18.23 14.59
C VAL A 131 -11.56 17.62 15.91
N LYS A 132 -11.54 18.43 16.97
CA LYS A 132 -12.18 18.11 18.25
C LYS A 132 -13.41 18.98 18.43
N ASP A 133 -14.56 18.37 18.66
CA ASP A 133 -15.80 19.09 18.96
C ASP A 133 -15.84 19.58 20.42
N GLN A 134 -16.91 20.30 20.78
CA GLN A 134 -17.08 20.84 22.14
C GLN A 134 -17.43 19.77 23.17
N GLU A 135 -17.98 18.64 22.74
CA GLU A 135 -18.32 17.49 23.60
C GLU A 135 -17.10 16.60 23.87
N GLY A 136 -15.98 16.86 23.19
CA GLY A 136 -14.72 16.14 23.31
C GLY A 136 -14.53 15.03 22.28
N GLY A 137 -15.47 14.83 21.36
CA GLY A 137 -15.33 13.92 20.23
C GLY A 137 -14.22 14.37 19.27
N VAL A 138 -13.49 13.41 18.70
CA VAL A 138 -12.37 13.66 17.78
C VAL A 138 -12.67 12.97 16.45
N SER A 139 -12.57 13.72 15.35
CA SER A 139 -12.71 13.25 13.98
C SER A 139 -11.51 13.64 13.11
N PHE A 140 -11.23 12.86 12.07
CA PHE A 140 -10.09 13.04 11.17
C PHE A 140 -10.35 12.50 9.76
#